data_AF-A0A0B7JVV7-F1
#
_entry.id   AF-A0A0B7JVV7-F1
#
_cell.length_a   1.000
_cell.length_b   1.000
_cell.length_c   1.000
_cell.angle_alpha   90.00
_cell.angle_beta   90.00
_cell.angle_gamma   90.00
#
_symmetry.space_group_name_H-M   'P 1'
#
loop_
_entity.id
_entity.type
_entity.pdbx_description
1 polymer ?
#
loop_
_entity_poly.entity_id
_entity_poly.type
_entity_poly.pdbx_seq_one_letter_code
_entity_poly.pdbx_strand_id
1 'polypeptide(L)'
;MDYENLPEAGQSLGLDRQLQQGLTGITVLAFLSFLSSTTLFLYLGYKIIWHTYFSSPSITRSPSHDQDRPQQDQQQGNSFQRRVDFALGIDGIFSDDAASERDPKTFTSDRDSVCSRNAAANSASSALKAPKKNPPNQFLILIFNLLLADMHQGVAFFTNAEWLRYNEIRVGTPICFAQGLFVSLGDLASSCFITTIAVHTYLSIVRRYTIRHRTLYMILVAIWLFIYGISLIPVAATRNGADHGGFFVRAGAWCWMNNQYSILRFVTHYLYIFIAIATTTILYTLVFISIRR
;
A
#
# COMPACT_ATOMS: atom_id res chain seq x y z
N MET A 1 -29.60 -19.97 -13.44
CA MET A 1 -29.66 -18.60 -14.00
C MET A 1 -29.73 -18.77 -15.50
N ASP A 2 -30.71 -18.13 -16.14
CA ASP A 2 -30.87 -18.21 -17.59
C ASP A 2 -30.08 -17.09 -18.25
N TYR A 3 -28.89 -17.44 -18.76
CA TYR A 3 -27.99 -16.50 -19.44
C TYR A 3 -28.38 -16.24 -20.90
N GLU A 4 -29.34 -16.98 -21.46
CA GLU A 4 -29.76 -16.89 -22.86
C GLU A 4 -30.58 -15.62 -23.17
N ASN A 5 -31.24 -15.02 -22.18
CA ASN A 5 -32.07 -13.82 -22.35
C ASN A 5 -31.36 -12.51 -21.99
N LEU A 6 -30.03 -12.51 -21.88
CA LEU A 6 -29.25 -11.29 -21.64
C LEU A 6 -29.29 -10.36 -22.85
N PRO A 7 -29.31 -9.02 -22.66
CA PRO A 7 -29.05 -8.08 -23.74
C PRO A 7 -27.68 -8.38 -24.39
N GLU A 8 -27.52 -8.10 -25.68
CA GLU A 8 -26.30 -8.38 -26.47
C GLU A 8 -25.00 -7.90 -25.78
N ALA A 9 -25.06 -6.75 -25.10
CA ALA A 9 -23.94 -6.19 -24.35
C ALA A 9 -23.46 -7.08 -23.18
N GLY A 10 -24.35 -7.88 -22.59
CA GLY A 10 -24.09 -8.78 -21.45
C GLY A 10 -23.86 -10.24 -21.82
N GLN A 11 -24.12 -10.63 -23.07
CA GLN A 11 -23.94 -11.99 -23.56
C GLN A 11 -22.46 -12.34 -23.76
N SER A 12 -22.17 -13.64 -23.89
CA SER A 12 -20.85 -14.12 -24.30
C SER A 12 -20.44 -13.60 -25.67
N LEU A 13 -19.16 -13.33 -25.85
CA LEU A 13 -18.62 -12.73 -27.07
C LEU A 13 -17.36 -13.46 -27.53
N GLY A 14 -17.35 -13.92 -28.78
CA GLY A 14 -16.15 -14.42 -29.44
C GLY A 14 -15.12 -13.30 -29.65
N LEU A 15 -13.85 -13.61 -29.46
CA LEU A 15 -12.77 -12.63 -29.55
C LEU A 15 -12.34 -12.41 -31.01
N ASP A 16 -12.53 -11.18 -31.51
CA ASP A 16 -11.89 -10.72 -32.76
C ASP A 16 -10.40 -10.42 -32.53
N ARG A 17 -9.59 -10.38 -33.60
CA ARG A 17 -8.12 -10.20 -33.54
C ARG A 17 -7.70 -8.95 -32.77
N GLN A 18 -8.43 -7.83 -32.92
CA GLN A 18 -8.12 -6.60 -32.18
C GLN A 18 -8.32 -6.80 -30.67
N LEU A 19 -9.41 -7.48 -30.29
CA LEU A 19 -9.71 -7.77 -28.90
C LEU A 19 -8.71 -8.77 -28.31
N GLN A 20 -8.29 -9.78 -29.08
CA GLN A 20 -7.24 -10.73 -28.67
C GLN A 20 -5.93 -10.02 -28.36
N GLN A 21 -5.47 -9.12 -29.24
CA GLN A 21 -4.23 -8.37 -29.03
C GLN A 21 -4.33 -7.47 -27.79
N GLY A 22 -5.45 -6.78 -27.63
CA GLY A 22 -5.72 -5.94 -26.46
C GLY A 22 -5.72 -6.75 -25.15
N LEU A 23 -6.47 -7.86 -25.10
CA LEU A 23 -6.51 -8.72 -23.93
C LEU A 23 -5.16 -9.37 -23.64
N THR A 24 -4.39 -9.74 -24.66
CA THR A 24 -3.03 -10.27 -24.48
C THR A 24 -2.15 -9.25 -23.77
N GLY A 25 -2.16 -7.99 -24.24
CA GLY A 25 -1.42 -6.90 -23.59
C GLY A 25 -1.84 -6.69 -22.14
N ILE A 26 -3.15 -6.59 -21.88
CA ILE A 26 -3.69 -6.42 -20.53
C ILE A 26 -3.30 -7.59 -19.61
N THR A 27 -3.38 -8.82 -20.11
CA THR A 27 -3.06 -10.03 -19.34
C THR A 27 -1.58 -10.07 -18.96
N VAL A 28 -0.67 -9.75 -19.89
CA VAL A 28 0.78 -9.70 -19.63
C VAL A 28 1.11 -8.62 -18.61
N LEU A 29 0.56 -7.41 -18.79
CA LEU A 29 0.78 -6.31 -17.85
C LEU A 29 0.23 -6.63 -16.45
N ALA A 30 -0.96 -7.22 -16.37
CA ALA A 30 -1.56 -7.65 -15.11
C ALA A 30 -0.71 -8.73 -14.41
N PHE A 31 -0.18 -9.69 -15.17
CA PHE A 31 0.70 -10.72 -14.61
C PHE A 31 2.01 -10.14 -14.08
N LEU A 32 2.68 -9.27 -14.84
CA LEU A 32 3.91 -8.60 -14.40
C LEU A 32 3.66 -7.72 -13.17
N SER A 33 2.55 -6.96 -13.16
CA SER A 33 2.13 -6.16 -12.02
C SER A 33 1.86 -7.03 -10.80
N PHE A 34 1.13 -8.14 -10.96
CA PHE A 34 0.85 -9.06 -9.86
C PHE A 34 2.13 -9.69 -9.27
N LEU A 35 3.06 -10.13 -10.12
CA LEU A 35 4.35 -10.66 -9.67
C LEU A 35 5.20 -9.61 -8.95
N SER A 36 5.26 -8.39 -9.49
CA SER A 36 5.99 -7.28 -8.89
C SER A 36 5.41 -6.92 -7.51
N SER A 37 4.08 -6.72 -7.44
CA SER A 37 3.39 -6.39 -6.18
C SER A 37 3.51 -7.51 -5.16
N THR A 38 3.41 -8.77 -5.58
CA THR A 38 3.59 -9.93 -4.68
C THR A 38 5.02 -10.02 -4.16
N THR A 39 6.01 -9.84 -5.02
CA THR A 39 7.43 -9.85 -4.63
C THR A 39 7.73 -8.73 -3.63
N LEU A 40 7.23 -7.52 -3.90
CA LEU A 40 7.40 -6.38 -3.02
C LEU A 40 6.67 -6.58 -1.69
N PHE A 41 5.45 -7.12 -1.70
CA PHE A 41 4.68 -7.46 -0.51
C PHE A 41 5.43 -8.46 0.37
N LEU A 42 5.94 -9.54 -0.22
CA LEU A 42 6.72 -10.55 0.51
C LEU A 42 8.04 -9.99 1.04
N TYR A 43 8.77 -9.23 0.23
CA TYR A 43 10.03 -8.61 0.64
C TYR A 43 9.85 -7.63 1.80
N LEU A 44 8.88 -6.72 1.69
CA LEU A 44 8.57 -5.76 2.76
C LEU A 44 8.05 -6.48 4.00
N GLY A 45 7.18 -7.48 3.85
CA GLY A 45 6.68 -8.29 4.96
C GLY A 45 7.80 -9.03 5.69
N TYR A 46 8.68 -9.70 4.94
CA TYR A 46 9.87 -10.37 5.47
C TYR A 46 10.75 -9.37 6.23
N LYS A 47 11.06 -8.21 5.65
CA LYS A 47 11.91 -7.20 6.29
C LYS A 47 11.30 -6.64 7.57
N ILE A 48 9.99 -6.40 7.62
CA ILE A 48 9.28 -5.97 8.83
C ILE A 48 9.36 -7.04 9.91
N ILE A 49 9.12 -8.30 9.56
CA ILE A 49 9.18 -9.43 10.51
C ILE A 49 10.60 -9.61 11.02
N TRP A 50 11.59 -9.60 10.12
CA TRP A 50 13.01 -9.68 10.45
C TRP A 50 13.42 -8.56 11.41
N HIS A 51 13.11 -7.30 11.10
CA HIS A 51 13.45 -6.17 11.97
C HIS A 51 12.69 -6.22 13.30
N THR A 52 11.46 -6.74 13.35
CA THR A 52 10.70 -6.86 14.61
C THR A 52 11.12 -8.04 15.49
N TYR A 53 11.76 -9.06 14.91
CA TYR A 53 12.20 -10.26 15.61
C TYR A 53 13.70 -10.24 15.95
N PHE A 54 14.54 -9.71 15.05
CA PHE A 54 16.00 -9.76 15.13
C PHE A 54 16.64 -8.45 15.62
N SER A 55 16.00 -7.28 15.44
CA SER A 55 16.47 -6.04 16.06
C SER A 55 16.15 -6.01 17.55
N SER A 56 16.87 -6.82 18.33
CA SER A 56 17.22 -6.46 19.71
C SER A 56 18.02 -5.16 19.69
N PRO A 57 17.86 -4.26 20.68
CA PRO A 57 18.57 -3.00 20.69
C PRO A 57 20.07 -3.28 20.75
N SER A 58 20.81 -2.91 19.70
CA SER A 58 22.21 -2.57 19.88
C SER A 58 22.24 -1.39 20.85
N ILE A 59 22.59 -1.69 22.10
CA ILE A 59 23.03 -0.68 23.06
C ILE A 59 24.32 -0.11 22.49
N THR A 60 24.24 0.83 21.56
CA THR A 60 25.34 1.74 21.29
C THR A 60 25.23 2.79 22.39
N ARG A 61 25.95 2.55 23.49
CA ARG A 61 26.27 3.56 24.49
C ARG A 61 27.01 4.68 23.75
N SER A 62 26.31 5.73 23.31
CA SER A 62 27.00 6.98 22.96
C SER A 62 27.54 7.58 24.25
N PRO A 63 28.86 7.82 24.37
CA PRO A 63 29.38 8.65 25.44
C PRO A 63 28.81 10.05 25.27
N SER A 64 28.22 10.58 26.33
CA SER A 64 27.89 12.00 26.46
C SER A 64 29.15 12.83 26.27
N HIS A 65 29.28 13.48 25.11
CA HIS A 65 30.23 14.56 24.92
C HIS A 65 29.44 15.87 24.92
N ASP A 66 29.39 16.52 26.08
CA ASP A 66 29.18 17.95 26.16
C ASP A 66 30.28 18.64 25.36
N GLN A 67 29.90 19.43 24.36
CA GLN A 67 30.77 20.49 23.84
C GLN A 67 29.94 21.54 23.10
N ASP A 68 29.77 22.69 23.77
CA ASP A 68 29.42 23.96 23.16
C ASP A 68 30.43 24.32 22.06
N ARG A 69 29.95 24.45 20.81
CA ARG A 69 30.53 25.35 19.79
C ARG A 69 29.54 25.61 18.65
N PRO A 70 29.42 26.85 18.15
CA PRO A 70 28.62 27.14 16.97
C PRO A 70 29.47 26.87 15.72
N GLN A 71 29.01 25.98 14.84
CA GLN A 71 29.56 25.85 13.49
C GLN A 71 28.43 25.80 12.46
N GLN A 72 28.43 26.86 11.65
CA GLN A 72 27.77 26.96 10.36
C GLN A 72 28.16 25.76 9.50
N ASP A 73 27.21 25.14 8.80
CA ASP A 73 27.54 24.41 7.58
C ASP A 73 26.36 24.37 6.59
N GLN A 74 26.71 24.71 5.35
CA GLN A 74 25.90 24.74 4.16
C GLN A 74 25.53 23.30 3.72
N GLN A 75 24.30 22.86 3.95
CA GLN A 75 23.72 21.69 3.26
C GLN A 75 22.26 21.97 2.88
N GLN A 76 22.06 22.93 1.99
CA GLN A 76 20.73 23.39 1.56
C GLN A 76 20.04 22.43 0.55
N GLY A 77 20.71 21.36 0.10
CA GLY A 77 20.14 20.35 -0.80
C GLY A 77 19.50 19.12 -0.13
N ASN A 78 19.79 18.83 1.14
CA ASN A 78 19.50 17.54 1.78
C ASN A 78 18.42 17.57 2.89
N SER A 79 17.88 18.75 3.22
CA SER A 79 16.87 18.89 4.29
C SER A 79 15.45 18.53 3.84
N PHE A 80 15.19 18.51 2.54
CA PHE A 80 13.88 18.18 1.96
C PHE A 80 13.69 16.67 1.88
N GLN A 81 14.65 15.98 1.27
CA GLN A 81 14.67 14.52 1.19
C GLN A 81 14.58 13.92 2.59
N ARG A 82 15.42 14.38 3.52
CA ARG A 82 15.34 13.97 4.95
C ARG A 82 14.01 14.32 5.63
N ARG A 83 13.31 15.41 5.26
CA ARG A 83 12.00 15.74 5.83
C ARG A 83 10.87 14.88 5.27
N VAL A 84 10.94 14.56 3.98
CA VAL A 84 10.04 13.63 3.31
C VAL A 84 10.29 12.22 3.85
N ASP A 85 11.54 11.79 3.94
CA ASP A 85 11.94 10.50 4.48
C ASP A 85 11.59 10.36 5.96
N PHE A 86 11.71 11.43 6.76
CA PHE A 86 11.24 11.47 8.14
C PHE A 86 9.71 11.47 8.26
N ALA A 87 8.99 12.27 7.45
CA ALA A 87 7.53 12.33 7.47
C ALA A 87 6.88 11.04 6.97
N LEU A 88 7.55 10.34 6.05
CA LEU A 88 7.15 9.05 5.51
C LEU A 88 7.73 7.88 6.34
N GLY A 89 8.56 8.15 7.35
CA GLY A 89 9.20 7.12 8.19
C GLY A 89 10.03 6.13 7.38
N ILE A 90 10.71 6.59 6.33
CA ILE A 90 11.60 5.78 5.48
C ILE A 90 13.08 5.94 5.86
N ASP A 91 13.40 6.90 6.74
CA ASP A 91 14.74 7.04 7.34
C ASP A 91 15.15 5.71 8.02
N GLY A 92 16.19 5.08 7.49
CA GLY A 92 16.74 3.80 7.98
C GLY A 92 16.25 2.53 7.27
N ILE A 93 15.28 2.58 6.35
CA ILE A 93 14.90 1.39 5.55
C ILE A 93 15.92 1.09 4.44
N PHE A 94 16.58 2.12 3.88
CA PHE A 94 17.54 1.97 2.76
C PHE A 94 18.97 2.42 3.13
N SER A 95 19.21 2.79 4.38
CA SER A 95 20.49 3.37 4.81
C SER A 95 21.59 2.35 5.11
N ASP A 96 21.28 1.04 5.05
CA ASP A 96 22.24 -0.02 5.41
C ASP A 96 23.19 -0.43 4.27
N ASP A 97 22.94 -0.01 3.02
CA ASP A 97 23.75 -0.44 1.86
C ASP A 97 24.91 0.52 1.51
N ALA A 98 25.04 1.66 2.20
CA ALA A 98 26.06 2.68 1.88
C ALA A 98 27.29 2.68 2.80
N ALA A 99 27.37 1.80 3.79
CA ALA A 99 28.45 1.80 4.79
C ALA A 99 29.38 0.58 4.77
N SER A 100 29.34 -0.24 3.71
CA SER A 100 30.23 -1.40 3.57
C SER A 100 31.26 -1.22 2.45
N GLU A 101 31.99 -0.10 2.44
CA GLU A 101 33.19 0.00 1.62
C GLU A 101 34.22 0.99 2.20
N ARG A 102 35.03 0.49 3.15
CA ARG A 102 36.49 0.73 3.18
C ARG A 102 37.24 -0.05 4.27
N ASP A 103 38.08 -0.95 3.75
CA ASP A 103 39.31 -1.62 4.22
C ASP A 103 39.77 -1.65 5.70
N PRO A 104 40.35 -2.80 6.13
CA PRO A 104 41.12 -2.93 7.36
C PRO A 104 42.62 -2.67 7.11
N LYS A 105 43.32 -2.07 8.10
CA LYS A 105 44.73 -2.38 8.44
C LYS A 105 45.28 -1.57 9.64
N THR A 106 45.60 -2.33 10.70
CA THR A 106 46.89 -2.34 11.43
C THR A 106 47.21 -1.29 12.52
N PHE A 107 47.19 -1.74 13.78
CA PHE A 107 48.27 -1.78 14.82
C PHE A 107 49.29 -0.60 14.83
N THR A 108 49.47 0.18 15.91
CA THR A 108 50.32 -0.07 17.12
C THR A 108 49.91 0.86 18.29
N SER A 109 49.76 0.37 19.54
CA SER A 109 50.64 0.51 20.74
C SER A 109 50.97 1.92 21.26
N ASP A 110 50.54 2.20 22.51
CA ASP A 110 51.31 2.72 23.69
C ASP A 110 50.34 3.36 24.72
N ARG A 111 50.19 2.82 25.95
CA ARG A 111 50.85 3.22 27.24
C ARG A 111 50.61 4.71 27.58
N ASP A 112 50.09 5.17 28.74
CA ASP A 112 50.19 4.75 30.15
C ASP A 112 49.07 5.34 31.05
N SER A 113 48.88 4.75 32.24
CA SER A 113 48.46 5.27 33.57
C SER A 113 47.61 6.57 33.68
N VAL A 114 46.57 6.67 34.53
CA VAL A 114 46.63 6.75 36.00
C VAL A 114 45.24 6.53 36.61
N CYS A 115 45.21 5.86 37.76
CA CYS A 115 44.04 5.63 38.62
C CYS A 115 43.85 6.82 39.58
N SER A 116 42.63 7.34 39.76
CA SER A 116 42.31 8.12 40.96
C SER A 116 40.86 7.95 41.39
N ARG A 117 40.71 7.87 42.71
CA ARG A 117 39.60 7.36 43.51
C ARG A 117 38.77 8.52 44.08
N ASN A 118 37.57 8.17 44.58
CA ASN A 118 36.65 8.92 45.46
C ASN A 118 35.49 9.61 44.72
N ALA A 119 34.24 9.68 45.20
CA ALA A 119 33.44 9.02 46.24
C ALA A 119 32.05 9.68 46.18
N ALA A 120 30.98 8.94 46.53
CA ALA A 120 29.61 9.42 46.82
C ALA A 120 28.80 9.96 45.61
N ALA A 121 27.49 9.76 45.45
CA ALA A 121 26.44 9.30 46.35
C ALA A 121 25.23 8.79 45.53
N ASN A 122 24.48 7.89 46.16
CA ASN A 122 23.01 7.79 46.14
C ASN A 122 22.23 7.41 44.87
N SER A 123 21.44 6.36 45.09
CA SER A 123 20.04 6.23 44.68
C SER A 123 19.75 5.94 43.22
N ALA A 124 19.39 4.68 42.97
CA ALA A 124 18.03 4.29 42.59
C ALA A 124 18.13 3.04 41.73
N SER A 125 17.56 1.95 42.26
CA SER A 125 17.17 0.77 41.49
C SER A 125 16.25 1.22 40.35
N SER A 126 16.84 1.54 39.19
CA SER A 126 16.10 1.79 37.96
C SER A 126 15.61 0.45 37.45
N ALA A 127 14.32 0.21 37.73
CA ALA A 127 13.53 -0.88 37.22
C ALA A 127 13.85 -1.13 35.73
N LEU A 128 14.11 -2.40 35.42
CA LEU A 128 14.32 -2.91 34.08
C LEU A 128 13.13 -2.51 33.18
N LYS A 129 13.24 -1.37 32.50
CA LYS A 129 12.25 -0.94 31.50
C LYS A 129 12.35 -1.93 30.35
N ALA A 130 11.29 -2.72 30.18
CA ALA A 130 11.14 -3.62 29.04
C ALA A 130 11.44 -2.88 27.73
N PRO A 131 12.11 -3.53 26.76
CA PRO A 131 12.47 -2.89 25.50
C PRO A 131 11.20 -2.38 24.81
N LYS A 132 11.15 -1.06 24.57
CA LYS A 132 10.09 -0.43 23.79
C LYS A 132 10.22 -0.95 22.36
N LYS A 133 9.32 -1.84 21.96
CA LYS A 133 9.16 -2.27 20.57
C LYS A 133 8.79 -1.04 19.75
N ASN A 134 9.67 -0.60 18.85
CA ASN A 134 9.36 0.50 17.95
C ASN A 134 8.20 0.07 17.05
N PRO A 135 7.08 0.81 17.01
CA PRO A 135 5.96 0.46 16.15
C PRO A 135 6.39 0.59 14.68
N PRO A 136 5.87 -0.28 13.79
CA PRO A 136 6.18 -0.21 12.36
C PRO A 136 5.76 1.14 11.75
N ASN A 137 6.52 1.60 10.74
CA ASN A 137 6.30 2.88 10.08
C ASN A 137 4.89 2.96 9.47
N GLN A 138 4.14 4.00 9.83
CA GLN A 138 2.72 4.14 9.46
C GLN A 138 2.49 4.15 7.96
N PHE A 139 3.38 4.81 7.24
CA PHE A 139 3.37 4.89 5.79
C PHE A 139 3.57 3.52 5.13
N LEU A 140 4.47 2.70 5.69
CA LEU A 140 4.73 1.35 5.19
C LEU A 140 3.47 0.46 5.30
N ILE A 141 2.71 0.58 6.39
CA ILE A 141 1.45 -0.15 6.56
C ILE A 141 0.43 0.28 5.49
N LEU A 142 0.37 1.58 5.17
CA LEU A 142 -0.52 2.09 4.12
C LEU A 142 -0.11 1.56 2.74
N ILE A 143 1.18 1.60 2.40
CA ILE A 143 1.71 1.01 1.16
C ILE A 143 1.38 -0.48 1.10
N PHE A 144 1.51 -1.21 2.20
CA PHE A 144 1.22 -2.64 2.24
C PHE A 144 -0.24 -2.96 1.88
N ASN A 145 -1.19 -2.14 2.36
CA ASN A 145 -2.61 -2.29 2.00
C ASN A 145 -2.87 -1.88 0.54
N LEU A 146 -2.16 -0.88 0.02
CA LEU A 146 -2.22 -0.52 -1.39
C LEU A 146 -1.70 -1.66 -2.29
N LEU A 147 -0.57 -2.28 -1.95
CA LEU A 147 -0.05 -3.44 -2.69
C LEU A 147 -1.04 -4.61 -2.66
N LEU A 148 -1.71 -4.83 -1.53
CA LEU A 148 -2.76 -5.84 -1.44
C LEU A 148 -3.94 -5.51 -2.37
N ALA A 149 -4.33 -4.23 -2.49
CA ALA A 149 -5.35 -3.80 -3.44
C ALA A 149 -4.90 -4.04 -4.91
N ASP A 150 -3.66 -3.70 -5.24
CA ASP A 150 -3.10 -3.92 -6.58
C ASP A 150 -3.01 -5.41 -6.92
N MET A 151 -2.77 -6.28 -5.92
CA MET A 151 -2.86 -7.73 -6.11
C MET A 151 -4.29 -8.18 -6.48
N HIS A 152 -5.34 -7.61 -5.86
CA HIS A 152 -6.73 -7.91 -6.23
C HIS A 152 -7.01 -7.49 -7.66
N GLN A 153 -6.60 -6.28 -8.05
CA GLN A 153 -6.77 -5.76 -9.41
C GLN A 153 -5.97 -6.58 -10.44
N GLY A 154 -4.75 -6.98 -10.11
CA GLY A 154 -3.91 -7.85 -10.94
C GLY A 154 -4.54 -9.22 -11.18
N VAL A 155 -5.11 -9.85 -10.15
CA VAL A 155 -5.86 -11.12 -10.30
C VAL A 155 -7.04 -10.93 -11.26
N ALA A 156 -7.79 -9.85 -11.12
CA ALA A 156 -8.98 -9.58 -11.93
C ALA A 156 -8.67 -9.49 -13.44
N PHE A 157 -7.55 -8.89 -13.81
CA PHE A 157 -7.17 -8.77 -15.21
C PHE A 157 -6.32 -9.94 -15.71
N PHE A 158 -5.66 -10.69 -14.82
CA PHE A 158 -4.97 -11.92 -15.18
C PHE A 158 -5.94 -13.02 -15.64
N THR A 159 -7.18 -13.05 -15.11
CA THR A 159 -8.21 -14.01 -15.57
C THR A 159 -8.59 -13.84 -17.04
N ASN A 160 -8.20 -12.73 -17.70
CA ASN A 160 -8.34 -12.59 -19.16
C ASN A 160 -7.57 -13.67 -19.94
N ALA A 161 -6.57 -14.32 -19.33
CA ALA A 161 -5.91 -15.49 -19.89
C ALA A 161 -6.91 -16.60 -20.25
N GLU A 162 -8.00 -16.75 -19.49
CA GLU A 162 -9.06 -17.72 -19.79
C GLU A 162 -9.81 -17.34 -21.07
N TRP A 163 -10.11 -16.06 -21.26
CA TRP A 163 -10.79 -15.59 -22.48
C TRP A 163 -9.92 -15.78 -23.72
N LEU A 164 -8.60 -15.59 -23.59
CA LEU A 164 -7.63 -15.87 -24.64
C LEU A 164 -7.52 -17.36 -24.95
N ARG A 165 -7.59 -18.22 -23.93
CA ARG A 165 -7.52 -19.69 -24.10
C ARG A 165 -8.70 -20.23 -24.92
N TYR A 166 -9.90 -19.75 -24.64
CA TYR A 166 -11.12 -20.23 -25.31
C TYR A 166 -11.51 -19.38 -26.53
N ASN A 167 -10.81 -18.28 -26.79
CA ASN A 167 -11.17 -17.28 -27.82
C ASN A 167 -12.58 -16.72 -27.66
N GLU A 168 -13.11 -16.71 -26.44
CA GLU A 168 -14.42 -16.14 -26.11
C GLU A 168 -14.49 -15.68 -24.65
N ILE A 169 -15.27 -14.62 -24.38
CA ILE A 169 -15.62 -14.20 -23.03
C ILE A 169 -16.85 -15.00 -22.59
N ARG A 170 -16.69 -15.93 -21.64
CA ARG A 170 -17.75 -16.84 -21.21
C ARG A 170 -18.46 -16.35 -19.95
N VAL A 171 -19.72 -15.96 -20.10
CA VAL A 171 -20.59 -15.51 -19.01
C VAL A 171 -21.17 -16.74 -18.29
N GLY A 172 -21.50 -16.60 -17.01
CA GLY A 172 -22.02 -17.70 -16.19
C GLY A 172 -20.96 -18.69 -15.67
N THR A 173 -19.68 -18.41 -15.93
CA THR A 173 -18.56 -19.18 -15.36
C THR A 173 -18.12 -18.62 -14.01
N PRO A 174 -17.54 -19.44 -13.11
CA PRO A 174 -16.98 -18.94 -11.86
C PRO A 174 -15.83 -17.96 -12.08
N ILE A 175 -15.13 -18.07 -13.22
CA ILE A 175 -14.06 -17.15 -13.61
C ILE A 175 -14.63 -15.76 -13.91
N CYS A 176 -15.77 -15.68 -14.62
CA CYS A 176 -16.47 -14.42 -14.88
C CYS A 176 -16.93 -13.74 -13.58
N PHE A 177 -17.47 -14.52 -12.65
CA PHE A 177 -17.86 -14.02 -11.33
C PHE A 177 -16.65 -13.50 -10.54
N ALA A 178 -15.58 -14.29 -10.45
CA ALA A 178 -14.37 -13.92 -9.75
C ALA A 178 -13.74 -12.66 -10.36
N GLN A 179 -13.66 -12.59 -11.69
CA GLN A 179 -13.17 -11.42 -12.41
C GLN A 179 -13.94 -10.16 -12.03
N GLY A 180 -15.28 -10.20 -12.14
CA GLY A 180 -16.11 -9.03 -11.81
C GLY A 180 -15.97 -8.59 -10.35
N LEU A 181 -15.89 -9.55 -9.42
CA LEU A 181 -15.69 -9.27 -8.01
C LEU A 181 -14.32 -8.64 -7.74
N PHE A 182 -13.24 -9.19 -8.28
CA PHE A 182 -11.89 -8.68 -8.08
C PHE A 182 -11.66 -7.32 -8.76
N VAL A 183 -12.30 -7.05 -9.91
CA VAL A 183 -12.30 -5.71 -10.52
C VAL A 183 -12.93 -4.71 -9.56
N SER A 184 -14.13 -5.04 -9.04
CA SER A 184 -14.84 -4.18 -8.10
C SER A 184 -14.09 -3.93 -6.78
N LEU A 185 -13.49 -4.98 -6.21
CA LEU A 185 -12.72 -4.86 -4.96
C LEU A 185 -11.39 -4.12 -5.19
N GLY A 186 -10.64 -4.47 -6.24
CA GLY A 186 -9.32 -3.93 -6.53
C GLY A 186 -9.35 -2.43 -6.84
N ASP A 187 -10.17 -2.02 -7.82
CA ASP A 187 -10.23 -0.63 -8.28
C ASP A 187 -10.70 0.31 -7.15
N LEU A 188 -11.68 -0.13 -6.38
CA LEU A 188 -12.19 0.64 -5.24
C LEU A 188 -11.18 0.68 -4.08
N ALA A 189 -10.55 -0.46 -3.76
CA ALA A 189 -9.54 -0.51 -2.70
C ALA A 189 -8.34 0.39 -3.02
N SER A 190 -7.83 0.34 -4.25
CA SER A 190 -6.71 1.17 -4.68
C SER A 190 -7.06 2.66 -4.53
N SER A 191 -8.26 3.06 -4.99
CA SER A 191 -8.76 4.43 -4.85
C SER A 191 -8.85 4.89 -3.38
N CYS A 192 -9.40 4.06 -2.49
CA CYS A 192 -9.53 4.36 -1.06
C CYS A 192 -8.17 4.44 -0.35
N PHE A 193 -7.23 3.52 -0.63
CA PHE A 193 -5.91 3.52 0.00
C PHE A 193 -5.02 4.65 -0.52
N ILE A 194 -5.06 4.98 -1.82
CA ILE A 194 -4.37 6.16 -2.37
C ILE A 194 -4.90 7.45 -1.71
N THR A 195 -6.21 7.56 -1.54
CA THR A 195 -6.82 8.71 -0.82
C THR A 195 -6.34 8.78 0.63
N THR A 196 -6.29 7.64 1.31
CA THR A 196 -5.83 7.56 2.71
C THR A 196 -4.36 7.91 2.83
N ILE A 197 -3.52 7.49 1.89
CA ILE A 197 -2.10 7.88 1.79
C ILE A 197 -1.99 9.40 1.59
N ALA A 198 -2.78 9.98 0.69
CA ALA A 198 -2.79 11.42 0.45
C ALA A 198 -3.20 12.21 1.71
N VAL A 199 -4.23 11.76 2.43
CA VAL A 199 -4.66 12.36 3.71
C VAL A 199 -3.57 12.26 4.76
N HIS A 200 -2.97 11.07 4.95
CA HIS A 200 -1.88 10.86 5.91
C HIS A 200 -0.68 11.75 5.59
N THR A 201 -0.31 11.85 4.31
CA THR A 201 0.78 12.69 3.82
C THR A 201 0.49 14.17 4.07
N TYR A 202 -0.72 14.65 3.74
CA TYR A 202 -1.12 16.03 3.98
C TYR A 202 -1.09 16.39 5.47
N LEU A 203 -1.63 15.52 6.32
CA LEU A 203 -1.62 15.75 7.77
C LEU A 203 -0.20 15.79 8.33
N SER A 204 0.68 14.88 7.87
CA SER A 204 2.05 14.77 8.35
C SER A 204 2.93 15.93 7.87
N ILE A 205 2.83 16.32 6.60
CA ILE A 205 3.69 17.35 5.99
C ILE A 205 3.16 18.76 6.26
N VAL A 206 1.88 19.02 5.96
CA VAL A 206 1.30 20.37 5.98
C VAL A 206 0.86 20.75 7.37
N ARG A 207 0.12 19.85 8.04
CA ARG A 207 -0.43 20.10 9.38
C ARG A 207 0.51 19.69 10.51
N ARG A 208 1.62 19.01 10.20
CA ARG A 208 2.58 18.45 11.17
C ARG A 208 1.89 17.61 12.26
N TYR A 209 0.79 16.97 11.91
CA TYR A 209 -0.01 16.16 12.80
C TYR A 209 0.28 14.68 12.55
N THR A 210 0.77 13.99 13.56
CA THR A 210 1.02 12.55 13.50
C THR A 210 -0.22 11.79 13.96
N ILE A 211 -0.72 10.89 13.13
CA ILE A 211 -1.86 10.04 13.47
C ILE A 211 -1.42 9.01 14.51
N ARG A 212 -2.26 8.70 15.49
CA ARG A 212 -1.97 7.61 16.44
C ARG A 212 -2.16 6.24 15.77
N HIS A 213 -1.23 5.30 15.98
CA HIS A 213 -1.26 3.97 15.36
C HIS A 213 -2.61 3.24 15.51
N ARG A 214 -3.24 3.27 16.69
CA ARG A 214 -4.55 2.65 16.92
C ARG A 214 -5.63 3.24 15.99
N THR A 215 -5.63 4.55 15.80
CA THR A 215 -6.57 5.24 14.91
C THR A 215 -6.32 4.83 13.46
N LEU A 216 -5.06 4.74 13.03
CA LEU A 216 -4.72 4.26 11.69
C LEU A 216 -5.26 2.84 11.46
N TYR A 217 -5.00 1.90 12.36
CA TYR A 217 -5.50 0.52 12.20
C TYR A 217 -7.04 0.46 12.16
N MET A 218 -7.74 1.24 12.99
CA MET A 218 -9.20 1.32 12.93
C MET A 218 -9.69 1.86 11.58
N ILE A 219 -9.02 2.86 11.02
CA ILE A 219 -9.31 3.39 9.68
C ILE A 219 -9.09 2.32 8.61
N LEU A 220 -7.97 1.58 8.65
CA LEU A 220 -7.68 0.52 7.69
C LEU A 220 -8.73 -0.59 7.71
N VAL A 221 -9.12 -1.05 8.91
CA VAL A 221 -10.17 -2.05 9.08
C VAL A 221 -11.51 -1.52 8.57
N ALA A 222 -11.87 -0.28 8.90
CA ALA A 222 -13.10 0.33 8.41
C ALA A 222 -13.13 0.47 6.88
N ILE A 223 -12.00 0.83 6.25
CA ILE A 223 -11.86 0.92 4.80
C ILE A 223 -12.08 -0.45 4.15
N TRP A 224 -11.42 -1.50 4.64
CA TRP A 224 -11.63 -2.85 4.11
C TRP A 224 -13.06 -3.34 4.28
N LEU A 225 -13.64 -3.15 5.47
CA LEU A 225 -15.05 -3.48 5.71
C LEU A 225 -15.99 -2.72 4.78
N PHE A 226 -15.71 -1.45 4.53
CA PHE A 226 -16.45 -0.63 3.58
C PHE A 226 -16.32 -1.16 2.15
N ILE A 227 -15.10 -1.44 1.66
CA ILE A 227 -14.84 -1.96 0.31
C ILE A 227 -15.55 -3.29 0.07
N TYR A 228 -15.39 -4.24 0.99
CA TYR A 228 -16.05 -5.55 0.89
C TYR A 228 -17.57 -5.42 1.04
N GLY A 229 -18.03 -4.59 1.97
CA GLY A 229 -19.45 -4.33 2.18
C GLY A 229 -20.11 -3.76 0.93
N ILE A 230 -19.61 -2.65 0.40
CA ILE A 230 -20.21 -1.97 -0.75
C ILE A 230 -20.12 -2.80 -2.05
N SER A 231 -19.13 -3.69 -2.16
CA SER A 231 -18.98 -4.59 -3.32
C SER A 231 -19.86 -5.85 -3.22
N LEU A 232 -20.08 -6.39 -2.01
CA LEU A 232 -20.84 -7.63 -1.81
C LEU A 232 -22.33 -7.42 -1.51
N ILE A 233 -22.70 -6.31 -0.86
CA ILE A 233 -24.11 -5.98 -0.55
C ILE A 233 -24.97 -5.98 -1.82
N PRO A 234 -24.57 -5.38 -2.95
CA PRO A 234 -25.37 -5.39 -4.18
C PRO A 234 -25.54 -6.79 -4.78
N VAL A 235 -24.49 -7.62 -4.68
CA VAL A 235 -24.53 -9.03 -5.11
C VAL A 235 -25.54 -9.80 -4.25
N ALA A 236 -25.52 -9.60 -2.93
CA ALA A 236 -26.44 -10.25 -2.00
C ALA A 236 -27.89 -9.75 -2.18
N ALA A 237 -28.08 -8.43 -2.28
CA ALA A 237 -29.39 -7.79 -2.42
C ALA A 237 -30.11 -8.20 -3.71
N THR A 238 -29.37 -8.39 -4.81
CA THR A 238 -29.91 -8.82 -6.11
C THR A 238 -29.96 -10.35 -6.25
N ARG A 239 -29.65 -11.12 -5.21
CA ARG A 239 -29.54 -12.60 -5.26
C ARG A 239 -28.64 -13.05 -6.42
N ASN A 240 -27.47 -12.42 -6.53
CA ASN A 240 -26.52 -12.57 -7.62
C ASN A 240 -27.10 -12.23 -9.01
N GLY A 241 -28.01 -11.26 -9.06
CA GLY A 241 -28.65 -10.77 -10.27
C GLY A 241 -29.63 -11.76 -10.91
N ALA A 242 -30.34 -12.55 -10.09
CA ALA A 242 -31.29 -13.56 -10.55
C ALA A 242 -32.33 -13.00 -11.55
N ASP A 243 -32.74 -11.76 -11.37
CA ASP A 243 -33.77 -11.10 -12.18
C ASP A 243 -33.29 -10.69 -13.58
N HIS A 244 -31.97 -10.61 -13.81
CA HIS A 244 -31.36 -10.08 -15.04
C HIS A 244 -30.26 -10.97 -15.62
N GLY A 245 -30.33 -12.28 -15.37
CA GLY A 245 -29.39 -13.26 -15.93
C GLY A 245 -27.99 -13.19 -15.32
N GLY A 246 -27.85 -12.65 -14.11
CA GLY A 246 -26.58 -12.58 -13.38
C GLY A 246 -26.12 -11.16 -13.03
N PHE A 247 -25.43 -11.03 -11.90
CA PHE A 247 -24.88 -9.75 -11.46
C PHE A 247 -23.57 -9.41 -12.17
N PHE A 248 -22.66 -10.38 -12.30
CA PHE A 248 -21.43 -10.24 -13.07
C PHE A 248 -21.57 -10.93 -14.42
N VAL A 249 -21.57 -10.12 -15.48
CA VAL A 249 -21.74 -10.54 -16.88
C VAL A 249 -20.73 -9.79 -17.74
N ARG A 250 -20.71 -10.03 -19.06
CA ARG A 250 -19.79 -9.29 -19.94
C ARG A 250 -20.11 -7.79 -19.89
N ALA A 251 -19.09 -6.97 -19.73
CA ALA A 251 -19.17 -5.52 -19.77
C ALA A 251 -18.04 -4.98 -20.65
N GLY A 252 -18.19 -5.12 -21.97
CA GLY A 252 -17.14 -4.81 -22.93
C GLY A 252 -16.16 -5.97 -23.10
N ALA A 253 -14.91 -5.78 -22.67
CA ALA A 253 -13.78 -6.68 -22.90
C ALA A 253 -13.46 -7.63 -21.73
N TRP A 254 -14.23 -7.55 -20.63
CA TRP A 254 -14.09 -8.40 -19.44
C TRP A 254 -15.46 -8.59 -18.77
N CYS A 255 -15.51 -9.46 -17.77
CA CYS A 255 -16.68 -9.63 -16.91
C CYS A 255 -16.72 -8.59 -15.80
N TRP A 256 -17.87 -7.94 -15.63
CA TRP A 256 -18.10 -6.97 -14.57
C TRP A 256 -19.61 -6.78 -14.30
N MET A 257 -19.97 -5.82 -13.44
CA MET A 257 -21.35 -5.56 -13.04
C MET A 257 -22.27 -5.33 -14.25
N ASN A 258 -23.43 -6.00 -14.26
CA ASN A 258 -24.39 -5.95 -15.35
C ASN A 258 -24.87 -4.51 -15.64
N ASN A 259 -24.94 -4.15 -16.93
CA ASN A 259 -25.37 -2.83 -17.40
C ASN A 259 -26.81 -2.49 -16.97
N GLN A 260 -27.66 -3.49 -16.74
CA GLN A 260 -29.03 -3.30 -16.23
C GLN A 260 -29.05 -2.68 -14.83
N TYR A 261 -28.01 -2.89 -14.03
CA TYR A 261 -27.86 -2.33 -12.70
C TYR A 261 -27.07 -1.01 -12.71
N SER A 262 -27.39 -0.12 -13.66
CA SER A 262 -26.65 1.15 -13.87
C SER A 262 -26.61 2.05 -12.62
N ILE A 263 -27.73 2.16 -11.91
CA ILE A 263 -27.81 2.94 -10.66
C ILE A 263 -26.98 2.31 -9.54
N LEU A 264 -27.02 0.99 -9.39
CA LEU A 264 -26.20 0.26 -8.42
C LEU A 264 -24.72 0.43 -8.74
N ARG A 265 -24.31 0.30 -10.01
CA ARG A 265 -22.93 0.54 -10.46
C ARG A 265 -22.46 1.94 -10.10
N PHE A 266 -23.29 2.95 -10.34
CA PHE A 266 -22.97 4.32 -9.98
C PHE A 266 -22.78 4.49 -8.47
N VAL A 267 -23.78 4.10 -7.67
CA VAL A 267 -23.79 4.34 -6.22
C VAL A 267 -22.71 3.52 -5.49
N THR A 268 -22.49 2.28 -5.90
CA THR A 268 -21.63 1.34 -5.16
C THR A 268 -20.15 1.42 -5.58
N HIS A 269 -19.86 2.01 -6.74
CA HIS A 269 -18.52 1.97 -7.31
C HIS A 269 -18.10 3.35 -7.84
N TYR A 270 -18.74 3.86 -8.89
CA TYR A 270 -18.27 5.08 -9.56
C TYR A 270 -18.29 6.31 -8.65
N LEU A 271 -19.33 6.49 -7.83
CA LEU A 271 -19.45 7.62 -6.92
C LEU A 271 -18.21 7.74 -6.02
N TYR A 272 -17.77 6.63 -5.44
CA TYR A 272 -16.64 6.61 -4.52
C TYR A 272 -15.30 6.81 -5.23
N ILE A 273 -15.14 6.27 -6.45
CA ILE A 273 -13.96 6.51 -7.28
C ILE A 273 -13.83 8.00 -7.63
N PHE A 274 -14.92 8.65 -8.04
CA PHE A 274 -14.89 10.09 -8.35
C PHE A 274 -14.56 10.94 -7.13
N ILE A 275 -15.14 10.62 -5.96
CA ILE A 275 -14.80 11.30 -4.70
C ILE A 275 -13.32 11.10 -4.35
N ALA A 276 -12.80 9.88 -4.50
CA ALA A 276 -11.40 9.56 -4.25
C ALA A 276 -10.47 10.38 -5.15
N ILE A 277 -10.69 10.36 -6.48
CA ILE A 277 -9.89 11.10 -7.46
C ILE A 277 -9.91 12.61 -7.18
N ALA A 278 -11.09 13.18 -6.91
CA ALA A 278 -11.21 14.60 -6.59
C ALA A 278 -10.45 14.94 -5.30
N THR A 279 -10.61 14.13 -4.26
CA THR A 279 -9.97 14.34 -2.95
C THR A 279 -8.45 14.20 -3.04
N THR A 280 -7.93 13.16 -3.71
CA THR A 280 -6.49 12.96 -3.91
C THR A 280 -5.86 14.10 -4.70
N THR A 281 -6.53 14.55 -5.76
CA THR A 281 -6.05 15.65 -6.60
C THR A 281 -5.94 16.94 -5.80
N ILE A 282 -6.97 17.28 -5.01
CA ILE A 282 -6.96 18.47 -4.15
C ILE A 282 -5.84 18.36 -3.10
N LEU A 283 -5.75 17.23 -2.39
CA LEU A 283 -4.76 17.06 -1.32
C LEU A 283 -3.33 17.11 -1.84
N TYR A 284 -3.01 16.44 -2.94
CA TYR A 284 -1.66 16.51 -3.51
C TYR A 284 -1.34 17.90 -4.07
N THR A 285 -2.32 18.61 -4.63
CA THR A 285 -2.14 20.01 -5.04
C THR A 285 -1.81 20.90 -3.83
N LEU A 286 -2.52 20.73 -2.71
CA LEU A 286 -2.25 21.46 -1.47
C LEU A 286 -0.87 21.13 -0.88
N VAL A 287 -0.49 19.86 -0.87
CA VAL A 287 0.85 19.42 -0.46
C VAL A 287 1.92 20.09 -1.33
N PHE A 288 1.76 20.05 -2.65
CA PHE A 288 2.68 20.69 -3.59
C PHE A 288 2.84 22.19 -3.34
N ILE A 289 1.73 22.93 -3.18
CA ILE A 289 1.77 24.37 -2.90
C ILE A 289 2.44 24.65 -1.56
N SER A 290 2.17 23.83 -0.53
CA SER A 290 2.76 24.01 0.80
C SER A 290 4.26 23.74 0.83
N ILE A 291 4.77 22.87 -0.04
CA ILE A 291 6.20 22.55 -0.17
C ILE A 291 6.94 23.63 -0.95
N ARG A 292 6.27 24.27 -1.92
CA ARG A 292 6.84 25.32 -2.77
C ARG A 292 6.90 26.71 -2.09
N ARG A 293 6.16 26.88 -0.99
CA ARG A 293 6.19 28.09 -0.14
C ARG A 293 7.25 27.96 0.94
#